data_AF-A0A8D3AYH7-F1
#
_entry.id   AF-A0A8D3AYH7-F1
#
_cell.length_a   1.000
_cell.length_b   1.000
_cell.length_c   1.000
_cell.angle_alpha   90.00
_cell.angle_beta   90.00
_cell.angle_gamma   90.00
#
_symmetry.space_group_name_H-M   'P 1'
#
loop_
_entity.id
_entity.type
_entity.pdbx_description
1 polymer ?
#
loop_
_entity_poly.entity_id
_entity_poly.type
_entity_poly.pdbx_seq_one_letter_code
_entity_poly.pdbx_strand_id
1 'polypeptide(L)'
;MTLSKHIDSVVQPVICSSKGLRLKSVSLAAFFQTTGLVGLAVSLNPHERLKVLYSKILATLQTMPQDAAYRKYTEQLVNERFGHVEAETDVDTLEKKINCGQIEEVIFQAECELALSRKMSEWKPWEPLTEEPPPNQWKWPI
;
A
#
# COMPACT_ATOMS: atom_id res chain seq x y z
N MET A 1 22.99 58.77 48.27
CA MET A 1 22.05 58.85 47.13
C MET A 1 22.30 57.62 46.26
N THR A 2 21.77 56.48 46.71
CA THR A 2 20.51 55.83 46.25
C THR A 2 20.76 54.92 45.04
N LEU A 3 20.92 53.61 45.33
CA LEU A 3 19.96 52.52 45.07
C LEU A 3 20.25 51.85 43.72
N SER A 4 20.90 50.68 43.70
CA SER A 4 20.26 49.36 43.86
C SER A 4 19.14 49.09 42.85
N LYS A 5 19.48 48.31 41.83
CA LYS A 5 18.68 47.26 41.16
C LYS A 5 19.75 46.29 40.60
N HIS A 6 20.01 45.07 41.06
CA HIS A 6 19.17 43.99 41.57
C HIS A 6 17.93 43.78 40.71
N ILE A 7 18.08 42.89 39.72
CA ILE A 7 17.10 41.86 39.39
C ILE A 7 17.89 40.68 38.82
N ASP A 8 17.92 39.64 39.64
CA ASP A 8 18.22 38.26 39.30
C ASP A 8 17.17 37.71 38.33
N SER A 9 17.60 36.87 37.39
CA SER A 9 16.78 35.83 36.77
C SER A 9 17.67 35.04 35.81
N VAL A 10 18.51 34.16 36.36
CA VAL A 10 18.29 32.72 36.30
C VAL A 10 18.51 32.17 34.88
N VAL A 11 19.75 31.70 34.68
CA VAL A 11 20.05 30.53 33.87
C VAL A 11 19.16 29.39 34.38
N GLN A 12 18.10 29.04 33.63
CA GLN A 12 17.47 27.73 33.80
C GLN A 12 18.09 26.79 32.76
N PRO A 13 18.82 25.75 33.18
CA PRO A 13 18.97 24.60 32.31
C PRO A 13 17.56 24.06 32.07
N VAL A 14 17.21 23.83 30.81
CA VAL A 14 16.02 23.03 30.50
C VAL A 14 16.34 21.63 30.99
N ILE A 15 15.98 21.36 32.24
CA ILE A 15 15.93 20.03 32.82
C ILE A 15 14.86 19.33 31.99
N CYS A 16 15.27 18.62 30.94
CA CYS A 16 14.41 17.70 30.22
C CYS A 16 14.04 16.62 31.23
N SER A 17 12.89 16.82 31.88
CA SER A 17 12.27 15.89 32.80
C SER A 17 12.36 14.50 32.20
N SER A 18 13.13 13.63 32.85
CA SER A 18 13.15 12.20 32.63
C SER A 18 11.79 11.64 33.06
N LYS A 19 10.75 11.96 32.29
CA LYS A 19 9.51 11.19 32.31
C LYS A 19 9.90 9.86 31.74
N GLY A 20 10.07 8.90 32.65
CA GLY A 20 10.40 7.52 32.36
C GLY A 20 9.53 7.04 31.22
N LEU A 21 10.13 6.96 30.03
CA LEU A 21 9.55 6.26 28.92
C LEU A 21 9.67 4.79 29.31
N ARG A 22 8.60 4.29 29.92
CA ARG A 22 8.39 2.87 30.16
C ARG A 22 8.60 2.19 28.82
N LEU A 23 9.78 1.60 28.62
CA LEU A 23 10.05 0.65 27.56
C LEU A 23 8.99 -0.43 27.72
N LYS A 24 7.91 -0.30 26.94
CA LYS A 24 6.99 -1.41 26.72
C LYS A 24 7.91 -2.52 26.22
N SER A 25 7.93 -3.64 26.93
CA SER A 25 8.67 -4.83 26.52
C SER A 25 8.27 -5.14 25.09
N VAL A 26 9.11 -4.76 24.13
CA VAL A 26 8.94 -5.15 22.74
C VAL A 26 9.27 -6.63 22.75
N SER A 27 8.25 -7.49 22.60
CA SER A 27 8.45 -8.92 22.44
C SER A 27 9.42 -9.15 21.28
N LEU A 28 10.62 -9.61 21.61
CA LEU A 28 11.73 -9.86 20.67
C LEU A 28 11.36 -10.90 19.61
N ALA A 29 10.35 -11.73 19.87
CA ALA A 29 9.83 -12.75 18.96
C ALA A 29 9.13 -12.19 17.70
N ALA A 30 8.61 -10.96 17.76
CA ALA A 30 7.96 -10.32 16.60
C ALA A 30 8.97 -9.71 15.62
N PHE A 31 10.26 -9.60 15.98
CA PHE A 31 11.25 -8.87 15.18
C PHE A 31 11.93 -9.71 14.09
N PHE A 32 11.96 -11.03 14.23
CA PHE A 32 12.52 -11.96 13.24
C PHE A 32 11.48 -12.97 12.76
N GLN A 33 10.26 -12.49 12.49
CA GLN A 33 9.33 -13.29 11.71
C GLN A 33 9.79 -13.30 10.25
N THR A 34 9.77 -14.48 9.64
CA THR A 34 10.01 -14.68 8.22
C THR A 34 8.69 -15.10 7.59
N THR A 35 8.38 -14.59 6.40
CA THR A 35 7.23 -15.02 5.58
C THR A 35 7.27 -16.50 5.21
N GLY A 36 8.42 -17.17 5.38
CA GLY A 36 8.63 -18.55 4.91
C GLY A 36 8.76 -18.67 3.39
N LEU A 37 8.73 -17.54 2.68
CA LEU A 37 8.89 -17.44 1.24
C LEU A 37 10.24 -16.78 0.92
N VAL A 38 10.99 -17.37 0.00
CA VAL A 38 12.30 -16.83 -0.42
C VAL A 38 12.09 -15.56 -1.24
N GLY A 39 12.84 -14.51 -0.94
CA GLY A 39 12.80 -13.24 -1.68
C GLY A 39 11.67 -12.30 -1.30
N LEU A 40 10.82 -12.66 -0.34
CA LEU A 40 9.73 -11.81 0.17
C LEU A 40 10.04 -11.36 1.60
N ALA A 41 10.46 -10.11 1.76
CA ALA A 41 10.78 -9.52 3.06
C ALA A 41 9.49 -9.11 3.80
N VAL A 42 9.49 -9.29 5.13
CA VAL A 42 8.38 -8.86 5.99
C VAL A 42 8.26 -7.34 6.00
N SER A 43 7.03 -6.84 5.87
CA SER A 43 6.74 -5.42 5.90
C SER A 43 6.41 -4.96 7.31
N LEU A 44 7.08 -3.92 7.81
CA LEU A 44 6.85 -3.38 9.15
C LEU A 44 5.45 -2.74 9.30
N ASN A 45 4.96 -2.05 8.26
CA ASN A 45 3.69 -1.33 8.26
C ASN A 45 2.86 -1.66 7.00
N PRO A 46 2.26 -2.86 6.92
CA PRO A 46 1.57 -3.32 5.71
C PRO A 46 0.34 -2.48 5.35
N HIS A 47 -0.44 -2.03 6.33
CA HIS A 47 -1.66 -1.24 6.07
C HIS A 47 -1.37 0.12 5.43
N GLU A 48 -0.41 0.88 5.96
CA GLU A 48 -0.03 2.17 5.37
C GLU A 48 0.50 2.00 3.95
N ARG A 49 1.33 0.97 3.73
CA ARG A 49 1.87 0.64 2.41
C ARG A 49 0.75 0.34 1.41
N LEU A 50 -0.22 -0.50 1.78
CA LEU A 50 -1.36 -0.84 0.93
C LEU A 50 -2.23 0.38 0.63
N LYS A 51 -2.49 1.25 1.62
CA LYS A 51 -3.27 2.48 1.40
C LYS A 51 -2.62 3.40 0.36
N VAL A 52 -1.30 3.54 0.44
CA VAL A 52 -0.53 4.35 -0.53
C VAL A 52 -0.54 3.71 -1.92
N LEU A 53 -0.46 2.37 -2.02
CA LEU A 53 -0.48 1.69 -3.31
C LEU A 53 -1.85 1.77 -3.99
N TYR A 54 -2.93 1.46 -3.27
CA TYR A 54 -4.28 1.51 -3.82
C TYR A 54 -4.71 2.92 -4.23
N SER A 55 -4.39 3.95 -3.43
CA SER A 55 -4.65 5.34 -3.82
C SER A 55 -3.92 5.74 -5.11
N LYS A 56 -2.66 5.29 -5.28
CA LYS A 56 -1.91 5.50 -6.54
C LYS A 56 -2.53 4.76 -7.71
N ILE A 57 -2.99 3.51 -7.53
CA ILE A 57 -3.65 2.74 -8.58
C ILE A 57 -4.92 3.47 -9.02
N LEU A 58 -5.78 3.87 -8.09
CA LEU A 58 -7.00 4.62 -8.41
C LEU A 58 -6.69 5.94 -9.16
N ALA A 59 -5.63 6.65 -8.77
CA ALA A 59 -5.18 7.85 -9.49
C ALA A 59 -4.72 7.54 -10.93
N THR A 60 -4.03 6.42 -11.16
CA THR A 60 -3.64 6.01 -12.53
C THR A 60 -4.84 5.60 -13.37
N LEU A 61 -5.82 4.91 -12.79
CA LEU A 61 -7.03 4.47 -13.51
C LEU A 61 -7.91 5.63 -13.98
N GLN A 62 -7.89 6.77 -13.26
CA GLN A 62 -8.58 8.00 -13.67
C GLN A 62 -8.11 8.54 -15.03
N THR A 63 -6.90 8.19 -15.48
CA THR A 63 -6.36 8.62 -16.79
C THR A 63 -6.97 7.87 -17.99
N MET A 64 -7.57 6.71 -17.74
CA MET A 64 -8.14 5.83 -18.77
C MET A 64 -9.63 6.16 -18.95
N PRO A 65 -10.28 5.85 -20.08
CA PRO A 65 -11.70 6.14 -20.25
C PRO A 65 -12.58 5.15 -19.43
N GLN A 66 -13.77 5.60 -19.01
CA GLN A 66 -14.66 4.85 -18.08
C GLN A 66 -15.34 3.63 -18.72
N ASP A 67 -15.43 3.61 -20.04
CA ASP A 67 -15.96 2.49 -20.83
C ASP A 67 -14.97 1.33 -20.94
N ALA A 68 -13.67 1.55 -20.71
CA ALA A 68 -12.66 0.51 -20.75
C ALA A 68 -12.97 -0.59 -19.73
N ALA A 69 -13.14 -1.82 -20.21
CA ALA A 69 -13.45 -2.98 -19.38
C ALA A 69 -12.42 -3.17 -18.25
N TYR A 70 -11.13 -3.02 -18.57
CA TYR A 70 -10.05 -3.11 -17.58
C TYR A 70 -10.24 -2.14 -16.41
N ARG A 71 -10.55 -0.87 -16.70
CA ARG A 71 -10.78 0.16 -15.68
C ARG A 71 -11.93 -0.21 -14.75
N LYS A 72 -13.07 -0.62 -15.32
CA LYS A 72 -14.27 -0.98 -14.54
C LYS A 72 -14.00 -2.11 -13.54
N TYR A 73 -13.35 -3.18 -13.98
CA TYR A 73 -13.10 -4.35 -13.12
C TYR A 73 -11.99 -4.09 -12.10
N THR A 74 -10.94 -3.37 -12.49
CA THR A 74 -9.85 -3.02 -11.55
C THR A 74 -10.30 -2.03 -10.49
N GLU A 75 -11.10 -1.02 -10.85
CA GLU A 75 -11.67 -0.09 -9.86
C GLU A 75 -12.54 -0.83 -8.85
N GLN A 76 -13.41 -1.75 -9.31
CA GLN A 76 -14.24 -2.55 -8.41
C GLN A 76 -13.39 -3.37 -7.43
N LEU A 77 -12.39 -4.10 -7.94
CA LEU A 77 -11.52 -4.96 -7.13
C LEU A 77 -10.68 -4.14 -6.14
N VAL A 78 -10.10 -3.03 -6.59
CA VAL A 78 -9.27 -2.16 -5.75
C VAL A 78 -10.12 -1.50 -4.66
N ASN A 79 -11.33 -1.03 -4.98
CA ASN A 79 -12.22 -0.42 -3.98
C ASN A 79 -12.68 -1.42 -2.92
N GLU A 80 -13.00 -2.65 -3.32
CA GLU A 80 -13.34 -3.73 -2.38
C GLU A 80 -12.18 -4.03 -1.41
N ARG A 81 -10.97 -4.25 -1.95
CA ARG A 81 -9.78 -4.50 -1.14
C ARG A 81 -9.41 -3.30 -0.26
N PHE A 82 -9.51 -2.09 -0.79
CA PHE A 82 -9.25 -0.86 -0.04
C PHE A 82 -10.23 -0.72 1.13
N GLY A 83 -11.52 -1.01 0.92
CA GLY A 83 -12.51 -1.04 1.98
C GLY A 83 -12.19 -2.06 3.08
N HIS A 84 -11.67 -3.24 2.73
CA HIS A 84 -11.19 -4.21 3.73
C HIS A 84 -9.99 -3.70 4.54
N VAL A 85 -9.03 -3.04 3.88
CA VAL A 85 -7.84 -2.44 4.53
C VAL A 85 -8.21 -1.26 5.44
N GLU A 86 -9.32 -0.57 5.19
CA GLU A 86 -9.82 0.49 6.07
C GLU A 86 -10.65 -0.04 7.24
N ALA A 87 -11.41 -1.13 7.02
CA ALA A 87 -12.29 -1.70 8.03
C ALA A 87 -11.56 -2.51 9.10
N GLU A 88 -10.49 -3.23 8.73
CA GLU A 88 -9.75 -4.09 9.64
C GLU A 88 -8.41 -3.45 10.03
N THR A 89 -8.10 -3.47 11.32
CA THR A 89 -6.83 -3.01 11.89
C THR A 89 -5.85 -4.15 12.20
N ASP A 90 -6.36 -5.37 12.26
CA ASP A 90 -5.57 -6.58 12.51
C ASP A 90 -5.17 -7.25 11.19
N VAL A 91 -3.94 -7.74 11.12
CA VAL A 91 -3.39 -8.32 9.89
C VAL A 91 -3.99 -9.70 9.63
N ASP A 92 -4.17 -10.51 10.67
CA ASP A 92 -4.67 -11.88 10.53
C ASP A 92 -6.14 -11.91 10.05
N THR A 93 -6.98 -10.98 10.52
CA THR A 93 -8.36 -10.85 10.04
C THR A 93 -8.41 -10.33 8.60
N LEU A 94 -7.53 -9.39 8.27
CA LEU A 94 -7.43 -8.83 6.92
C LEU A 94 -7.04 -9.91 5.89
N GLU A 95 -6.04 -10.74 6.19
CA GLU A 95 -5.61 -11.85 5.33
C GLU A 95 -6.75 -12.83 5.04
N LYS A 96 -7.54 -13.18 6.07
CA LYS A 96 -8.69 -14.08 5.92
C LYS A 96 -9.80 -13.47 5.06
N LYS A 97 -10.03 -12.15 5.16
CA LYS A 97 -11.04 -11.46 4.33
C LYS A 97 -10.62 -11.37 2.87
N ILE A 98 -9.35 -11.02 2.62
CA ILE A 98 -8.83 -10.91 1.25
C ILE A 98 -8.63 -12.29 0.62
N ASN A 99 -8.28 -13.30 1.42
CA ASN A 99 -8.11 -14.69 1.01
C ASN A 99 -7.19 -14.86 -0.22
N CYS A 100 -6.08 -14.12 -0.26
CA CYS A 100 -5.11 -14.11 -1.37
C CYS A 100 -3.67 -14.41 -0.92
N GLY A 101 -3.49 -15.18 0.15
CA GLY A 101 -2.17 -15.49 0.73
C GLY A 101 -1.80 -14.56 1.89
N GLN A 102 -0.49 -14.41 2.13
CA GLN A 102 0.06 -13.53 3.16
C GLN A 102 -0.05 -12.06 2.76
N ILE A 103 -0.04 -11.14 3.73
CA ILE A 103 -0.18 -9.71 3.47
C ILE A 103 0.93 -9.15 2.58
N GLU A 104 2.16 -9.68 2.69
CA GLU A 104 3.29 -9.29 1.85
C GLU A 104 3.08 -9.65 0.38
N GLU A 105 2.45 -10.80 0.09
CA GLU A 105 2.12 -11.20 -1.28
C GLU A 105 1.08 -10.25 -1.87
N VAL A 106 0.12 -9.80 -1.07
CA VAL A 106 -0.88 -8.81 -1.48
C VAL A 106 -0.24 -7.45 -1.77
N ILE A 107 0.77 -7.04 -0.98
CA ILE A 107 1.56 -5.82 -1.27
C ILE A 107 2.27 -5.97 -2.61
N PHE A 108 2.93 -7.09 -2.86
CA PHE A 108 3.63 -7.36 -4.11
C PHE A 108 2.67 -7.37 -5.31
N GLN A 109 1.48 -7.96 -5.16
CA GLN A 109 0.42 -7.91 -6.17
C GLN A 109 0.00 -6.46 -6.47
N ALA A 110 -0.19 -5.62 -5.44
CA ALA A 110 -0.56 -4.22 -5.63
C ALA A 110 0.56 -3.42 -6.33
N GLU A 111 1.83 -3.73 -6.08
CA GLU A 111 2.96 -3.13 -6.80
C GLU A 111 3.00 -3.56 -8.27
N CYS A 112 2.78 -4.84 -8.54
CA CYS A 112 2.64 -5.36 -9.90
C CYS A 112 1.47 -4.71 -10.65
N GLU A 113 0.32 -4.55 -9.98
CA GLU A 113 -0.86 -3.91 -10.56
C GLU A 113 -0.62 -2.43 -10.86
N LEU A 114 0.06 -1.71 -9.98
CA LEU A 114 0.46 -0.32 -10.23
C LEU A 114 1.41 -0.20 -11.45
N ALA A 115 2.34 -1.15 -11.60
CA ALA A 115 3.22 -1.18 -12.76
C ALA A 115 2.46 -1.54 -14.04
N LEU A 116 1.51 -2.47 -13.96
CA LEU A 116 0.64 -2.86 -15.06
C LEU A 116 -0.25 -1.69 -15.49
N SER A 117 -0.91 -1.00 -14.56
CA SER A 117 -1.81 0.11 -14.87
C SER A 117 -1.11 1.24 -15.64
N ARG A 118 0.15 1.53 -15.31
CA ARG A 118 1.00 2.48 -16.05
C ARG A 118 1.23 2.02 -17.49
N LYS A 119 1.58 0.74 -17.69
CA LYS A 119 1.76 0.17 -19.02
C LYS A 119 0.46 0.13 -19.82
N MET A 120 -0.67 -0.16 -19.18
CA MET A 120 -1.98 -0.16 -19.82
C MET A 120 -2.36 1.23 -20.36
N SER A 121 -1.94 2.29 -19.67
CA SER A 121 -2.09 3.67 -20.16
C SER A 121 -1.32 3.92 -21.47
N GLU A 122 -0.13 3.32 -21.61
CA GLU A 122 0.68 3.39 -22.82
C GLU A 122 0.12 2.50 -23.95
N TRP A 123 -0.30 1.27 -23.63
CA TRP A 123 -0.75 0.27 -24.61
C TRP A 123 -2.16 0.50 -25.15
N LYS A 124 -3.04 1.14 -24.37
CA LYS A 124 -4.44 1.44 -24.74
C LYS A 124 -5.22 0.25 -25.32
N PRO A 125 -5.29 -0.89 -24.60
CA PRO A 125 -5.91 -2.12 -25.12
C PRO A 125 -7.44 -2.05 -25.30
N TRP A 126 -8.09 -0.96 -24.91
CA TRP A 126 -9.51 -0.73 -25.13
C TRP A 126 -9.83 -0.26 -26.56
N GLU A 127 -8.81 0.05 -27.35
CA GLU A 127 -8.96 0.32 -28.78
C GLU A 127 -9.35 -0.97 -29.53
N PRO A 128 -10.06 -0.87 -30.67
CA PRO A 128 -10.41 -2.04 -31.46
C PRO A 128 -9.18 -2.80 -31.94
N LEU A 129 -9.37 -4.08 -32.32
CA LEU A 129 -8.29 -4.91 -32.85
C LEU A 129 -7.56 -4.20 -34.00
N THR A 130 -6.24 -4.18 -33.92
CA THR A 130 -5.39 -3.59 -34.97
C THR A 130 -5.49 -4.37 -36.28
N GLU A 131 -5.55 -5.70 -36.20
CA GLU A 131 -5.63 -6.60 -37.35
C GLU A 131 -6.61 -7.74 -37.07
N GLU A 132 -7.47 -8.04 -38.05
CA GLU A 132 -8.32 -9.22 -37.98
C GLU A 132 -7.52 -10.49 -38.33
N PRO A 133 -7.83 -11.63 -37.70
CA PRO A 133 -7.12 -12.86 -37.99
C PRO A 133 -7.41 -13.34 -39.42
N PRO A 134 -6.40 -13.84 -40.18
CA PRO A 134 -6.63 -14.52 -41.44
C PRO A 134 -7.68 -15.66 -41.36
N PRO A 135 -8.39 -15.93 -42.47
CA PRO A 135 -9.39 -16.99 -42.51
C PRO A 135 -8.75 -18.35 -42.17
N ASN A 136 -9.46 -19.15 -41.38
CA ASN A 136 -9.02 -20.46 -40.85
C ASN A 136 -7.87 -20.45 -39.82
N GLN A 137 -7.37 -19.31 -39.35
CA GLN A 137 -6.31 -19.28 -38.33
C GLN A 137 -6.69 -20.00 -37.02
N TRP A 138 -7.96 -19.87 -36.60
CA TRP A 138 -8.46 -20.42 -35.34
C TRP A 138 -9.42 -21.60 -35.52
N LYS A 139 -9.44 -22.23 -36.70
CA LYS A 139 -10.30 -23.40 -36.97
C LYS A 139 -9.62 -24.66 -36.43
N TRP A 140 -10.27 -25.36 -35.51
CA TRP A 140 -9.80 -26.64 -34.98
C TRP A 140 -10.98 -27.61 -34.74
N PRO A 141 -10.93 -28.88 -35.20
CA PRO A 141 -9.94 -29.49 -36.11
C PRO A 141 -10.11 -29.02 -37.58
N ILE A 142 -9.13 -29.35 -38.43
CA ILE A 142 -9.03 -28.90 -39.84
C ILE A 142 -10.20 -29.43 -40.68
#